data_AF-A0A7C3YT08-F1
#
_entry.id   AF-A0A7C3YT08-F1
#
_cell.length_a   1.000
_cell.length_b   1.000
_cell.length_c   1.000
_cell.angle_alpha   90.00
_cell.angle_beta   90.00
_cell.angle_gamma   90.00
#
_symmetry.space_group_name_H-M   'P 1'
#
loop_
_entity.id
_entity.type
_entity.pdbx_description
1 polymer ?
#
loop_
_entity_poly.entity_id
_entity_poly.type
_entity_poly.pdbx_seq_one_letter_code
_entity_poly.pdbx_strand_id
1 'polypeptide(L)'
;MGSILHTTDGGKSWETQRGVIGLPMYGVYFRNSKEGWVVGALGTIAHTTDGGETWSEQVSPSWQTLYGVYFLDSQEGWAVGWPGVIIHTINGGLSWEKQDSGVYDELYGVYFVDSKHGWVVGQLGNILHTEDGGKTWVQQKSGTDLSLRKVHFANTRVGLVAGDKGTLLVTSDAGKTWTKKDSGTEKDLYGISFTGNSLFAVGEGGVTIKYTVDSLGSNVKDLVASEKKTEIAEATPEPEIPIERDVWEIVRQPNWTTNFNDIYFIDENNGWAVGSDGCIVSTIDGGKTWKQQVSGTTKTLRNIFFHDQNNGWVSGDNGTLLFTKDGGNTWTIQKTDTKDSLGRIFFLNMQNGWIAKDNGSLLRTTDGGKTWANYETGFTPRQFSDIYFTDANNGLAVTSTSFGHSAIIQTNDGGRVWKP
;
A
#
# COMPACT_ATOMS: atom_id res chain seq x y z
N MET A 1 -12.78 12.44 3.60
CA MET A 1 -13.90 11.56 4.02
C MET A 1 -13.42 10.12 3.90
N GLY A 2 -13.75 9.25 4.84
CA GLY A 2 -13.47 7.82 4.74
C GLY A 2 -14.60 7.10 3.99
N SER A 3 -14.27 5.98 3.35
CA SER A 3 -15.20 5.11 2.65
C SER A 3 -14.81 3.65 2.89
N ILE A 4 -15.79 2.76 2.99
CA ILE A 4 -15.58 1.31 2.92
C ILE A 4 -15.91 0.85 1.51
N LEU A 5 -14.99 0.10 0.91
CA LEU A 5 -15.18 -0.57 -0.38
C LEU A 5 -15.25 -2.08 -0.15
N HIS A 6 -16.20 -2.73 -0.79
CA HIS A 6 -16.40 -4.18 -0.73
C HIS A 6 -16.31 -4.78 -2.13
N THR A 7 -15.80 -6.01 -2.22
CA THR A 7 -15.70 -6.78 -3.46
C THR A 7 -16.10 -8.24 -3.19
N THR A 8 -16.85 -8.83 -4.11
CA THR A 8 -17.22 -10.26 -4.08
C THR A 8 -16.55 -11.06 -5.19
N ASP A 9 -15.74 -10.42 -6.04
CA ASP A 9 -15.15 -11.02 -7.24
C ASP A 9 -13.61 -11.04 -7.22
N GLY A 10 -13.03 -10.92 -6.03
CA GLY A 10 -11.58 -10.92 -5.83
C GLY A 10 -10.93 -9.59 -6.21
N GLY A 11 -11.67 -8.48 -6.14
CA GLY A 11 -11.17 -7.13 -6.37
C GLY A 11 -11.20 -6.67 -7.83
N LYS A 12 -11.93 -7.38 -8.71
CA LYS A 12 -12.15 -6.94 -10.10
C LYS A 12 -13.14 -5.77 -10.15
N SER A 13 -14.12 -5.77 -9.25
CA SER A 13 -15.05 -4.67 -9.04
C SER A 13 -15.18 -4.33 -7.55
N TRP A 14 -15.54 -3.09 -7.27
CA TRP A 14 -15.64 -2.54 -5.92
C TRP A 14 -16.90 -1.69 -5.78
N GLU A 15 -17.64 -1.92 -4.69
CA GLU A 15 -18.84 -1.17 -4.35
C GLU A 15 -18.62 -0.37 -3.07
N THR A 16 -18.98 0.91 -3.09
CA THR A 16 -18.95 1.75 -1.89
C THR A 16 -20.10 1.40 -0.97
N GLN A 17 -19.78 1.02 0.27
CA GLN A 17 -20.76 0.63 1.26
C GLN A 17 -21.42 1.85 1.89
N ARG A 18 -22.75 1.86 1.90
CA ARG A 18 -23.57 2.95 2.44
C ARG A 18 -23.82 2.72 3.93
N GLY A 19 -23.96 3.80 4.70
CA GLY A 19 -24.32 3.71 6.13
C GLY A 19 -23.15 3.72 7.10
N VAL A 20 -21.92 3.94 6.62
CA VAL A 20 -20.74 4.14 7.46
C VAL A 20 -20.51 5.64 7.65
N ILE A 21 -20.17 6.07 8.86
CA ILE A 21 -19.77 7.46 9.13
C ILE A 21 -18.63 7.84 8.18
N GLY A 22 -18.78 8.95 7.44
CA GLY A 22 -17.77 9.47 6.50
C GLY A 22 -16.45 9.96 7.15
N LEU A 23 -16.16 9.51 8.37
CA LEU A 23 -14.91 9.76 9.08
C LEU A 23 -13.78 8.86 8.53
N PRO A 24 -12.52 9.30 8.62
CA PRO A 24 -11.38 8.46 8.25
C PRO A 24 -11.36 7.14 9.03
N MET A 25 -11.14 6.03 8.32
CA MET A 25 -10.92 4.71 8.89
C MET A 25 -9.48 4.29 8.69
N TYR A 26 -8.89 3.59 9.66
CA TYR A 26 -7.48 3.27 9.68
C TYR A 26 -7.19 1.78 9.87
N GLY A 27 -8.11 1.03 10.48
CA GLY A 27 -7.96 -0.40 10.71
C GLY A 27 -9.19 -1.19 10.29
N VAL A 28 -8.96 -2.39 9.75
CA VAL A 28 -10.01 -3.38 9.45
C VAL A 28 -9.51 -4.76 9.86
N TYR A 29 -10.39 -5.57 10.43
CA TYR A 29 -10.12 -6.96 10.78
C TYR A 29 -11.35 -7.82 10.48
N PHE A 30 -11.17 -8.87 9.70
CA PHE A 30 -12.19 -9.89 9.47
C PHE A 30 -11.72 -11.20 10.08
N ARG A 31 -12.55 -11.80 10.94
CA ARG A 31 -12.29 -13.12 11.52
C ARG A 31 -12.59 -14.24 10.54
N ASN A 32 -13.59 -14.01 9.69
CA ASN A 32 -14.01 -14.91 8.61
C ASN A 32 -14.60 -14.06 7.48
N SER A 33 -15.12 -14.70 6.42
CA SER A 33 -15.65 -14.00 5.25
C SER A 33 -16.89 -13.15 5.50
N LYS A 34 -17.52 -13.23 6.68
CA LYS A 34 -18.75 -12.52 7.02
C LYS A 34 -18.61 -11.55 8.19
N GLU A 35 -17.79 -11.90 9.16
CA GLU A 35 -17.70 -11.15 10.41
C GLU A 35 -16.43 -10.33 10.49
N GLY A 36 -16.58 -9.02 10.69
CA GLY A 36 -15.44 -8.10 10.75
C GLY A 36 -15.72 -6.77 11.43
N TRP A 37 -14.65 -6.08 11.80
CA TRP A 37 -14.65 -4.80 12.49
C TRP A 37 -13.77 -3.80 11.76
N VAL A 38 -14.17 -2.54 11.84
CA VAL A 38 -13.41 -1.38 11.33
C VAL A 38 -13.28 -0.34 12.42
N VAL A 39 -12.13 0.32 12.46
CA VAL A 39 -11.83 1.36 13.46
C VAL A 39 -11.20 2.59 12.81
N GLY A 40 -11.40 3.76 13.41
CA GLY A 40 -11.01 5.02 12.78
C GLY A 40 -10.90 6.23 13.71
N ALA A 41 -10.99 7.41 13.08
CA ALA A 41 -10.95 8.70 13.75
C ALA A 41 -12.08 8.86 14.76
N LEU A 42 -11.84 9.66 15.81
CA LEU A 42 -12.82 10.01 16.84
C LEU A 42 -13.46 8.79 17.55
N GLY A 43 -12.71 7.70 17.73
CA GLY A 43 -13.20 6.49 18.36
C GLY A 43 -14.22 5.72 17.53
N THR A 44 -14.25 5.92 16.21
CA THR A 44 -15.15 5.18 15.32
C THR A 44 -14.87 3.70 15.41
N ILE A 45 -15.91 2.90 15.67
CA ILE A 45 -15.91 1.44 15.62
C ILE A 45 -17.18 1.02 14.88
N ALA A 46 -17.07 0.15 13.89
CA ALA A 46 -18.22 -0.49 13.28
C ALA A 46 -17.99 -1.99 13.06
N HIS A 47 -19.07 -2.75 13.10
CA HIS A 47 -19.09 -4.22 13.03
C HIS A 47 -20.04 -4.69 11.93
N THR A 48 -19.61 -5.69 11.18
CA THR A 48 -20.40 -6.37 10.16
C THR A 48 -20.50 -7.86 10.46
N THR A 49 -21.63 -8.46 10.09
CA THR A 49 -21.88 -9.92 10.14
C THR A 49 -22.27 -10.50 8.78
N ASP A 50 -22.22 -9.70 7.72
CA ASP A 50 -22.66 -10.04 6.37
C ASP A 50 -21.56 -9.82 5.31
N GLY A 51 -20.29 -9.71 5.73
CA GLY A 51 -19.15 -9.56 4.81
C GLY A 51 -18.85 -8.12 4.45
N GLY A 52 -19.49 -7.17 5.14
CA GLY A 52 -19.33 -5.74 4.91
C GLY A 52 -20.40 -5.14 3.99
N GLU A 53 -21.47 -5.87 3.69
CA GLU A 53 -22.66 -5.32 3.02
C GLU A 53 -23.36 -4.27 3.89
N THR A 54 -23.43 -4.54 5.20
CA THR A 54 -23.90 -3.58 6.20
C THR A 54 -22.97 -3.49 7.40
N TRP A 55 -22.94 -2.30 8.01
CA TRP A 55 -22.10 -1.98 9.16
C TRP A 55 -22.95 -1.39 10.27
N SER A 56 -22.75 -1.89 11.48
CA SER A 56 -23.39 -1.40 12.71
C SER A 56 -22.37 -0.67 13.57
N GLU A 57 -22.66 0.57 13.94
CA GLU A 57 -21.76 1.36 14.80
C GLU A 57 -21.76 0.84 16.23
N GLN A 58 -20.57 0.84 16.84
CA GLN A 58 -20.37 0.50 18.25
C GLN A 58 -19.88 1.71 19.03
N VAL A 59 -20.31 1.81 20.28
CA VAL A 59 -19.97 2.94 21.14
C VAL A 59 -18.59 2.72 21.75
N SER A 60 -17.63 3.57 21.38
CA SER A 60 -16.31 3.63 22.01
C SER A 60 -16.38 4.38 23.36
N PRO A 61 -15.62 3.96 24.39
CA PRO A 61 -15.46 4.69 25.66
C PRO A 61 -14.55 5.91 25.51
N SER A 62 -14.03 6.17 24.29
CA SER A 62 -13.06 7.21 24.00
C SER A 62 -13.34 7.88 22.65
N TRP A 63 -12.89 9.12 22.53
CA TRP A 63 -12.89 9.89 21.28
C TRP A 63 -11.50 9.87 20.63
N GLN A 64 -10.62 8.98 21.09
CA GLN A 64 -9.25 8.85 20.61
C GLN A 64 -9.24 8.15 19.26
N THR A 65 -8.28 8.50 18.40
CA THR A 65 -8.17 7.86 17.08
C THR A 65 -7.68 6.43 17.26
N LEU A 66 -8.35 5.47 16.60
CA LEU A 66 -8.00 4.05 16.61
C LEU A 66 -7.35 3.68 15.27
N TYR A 67 -6.20 3.00 15.33
CA TYR A 67 -5.40 2.59 14.16
C TYR A 67 -5.42 1.08 13.93
N GLY A 68 -5.48 0.28 15.00
CA GLY A 68 -5.46 -1.18 14.92
C GLY A 68 -6.65 -1.80 15.63
N VAL A 69 -7.15 -2.92 15.12
CA VAL A 69 -8.19 -3.74 15.74
C VAL A 69 -7.87 -5.22 15.53
N TYR A 70 -8.16 -6.04 16.54
CA TYR A 70 -7.98 -7.49 16.51
C TYR A 70 -9.07 -8.15 17.36
N PHE A 71 -9.66 -9.24 16.86
CA PHE A 71 -10.60 -10.06 17.61
C PHE A 71 -10.10 -11.50 17.68
N LEU A 72 -10.09 -12.08 18.89
CA LEU A 72 -9.74 -13.48 19.11
C LEU A 72 -10.88 -14.41 18.67
N ASP A 73 -12.11 -14.00 18.99
CA ASP A 73 -13.34 -14.65 18.58
C ASP A 73 -14.46 -13.62 18.33
N SER A 74 -15.73 -14.03 18.27
CA SER A 74 -16.85 -13.09 18.03
C SER A 74 -17.17 -12.19 19.23
N GLN A 75 -16.62 -12.50 20.41
CA GLN A 75 -16.91 -11.83 21.67
C GLN A 75 -15.73 -10.98 22.16
N GLU A 76 -14.51 -11.51 22.07
CA GLU A 76 -13.34 -10.89 22.68
C GLU A 76 -12.42 -10.22 21.65
N GLY A 77 -12.12 -8.93 21.87
CA GLY A 77 -11.33 -8.13 20.95
C GLY A 77 -10.75 -6.85 21.53
N TRP A 78 -9.72 -6.32 20.87
CA TRP A 78 -8.97 -5.13 21.27
C TRP A 78 -8.85 -4.14 20.11
N ALA A 79 -8.82 -2.85 20.42
CA ALA A 79 -8.45 -1.80 19.48
C ALA A 79 -7.45 -0.83 20.11
N VAL A 80 -6.53 -0.33 19.29
CA VAL A 80 -5.37 0.48 19.74
C VAL A 80 -5.20 1.73 18.89
N GLY A 81 -4.61 2.79 19.47
CA GLY A 81 -4.44 4.05 18.75
C GLY A 81 -3.73 5.17 19.52
N TRP A 82 -4.13 6.42 19.28
CA TRP A 82 -3.48 7.62 19.84
C TRP A 82 -4.39 8.48 20.74
N PRO A 83 -3.86 9.05 21.85
CA PRO A 83 -2.54 8.78 22.46
C PRO A 83 -2.57 7.52 23.34
N GLY A 84 -1.73 6.53 23.01
CA GLY A 84 -1.54 5.32 23.81
C GLY A 84 -2.81 4.52 24.14
N VAL A 85 -3.90 4.72 23.39
CA VAL A 85 -5.19 4.14 23.78
C VAL A 85 -5.20 2.65 23.46
N ILE A 86 -5.68 1.86 24.43
CA ILE A 86 -6.06 0.47 24.26
C ILE A 86 -7.48 0.34 24.80
N ILE A 87 -8.39 -0.21 24.00
CA ILE A 87 -9.74 -0.58 24.42
C ILE A 87 -9.98 -2.07 24.18
N HIS A 88 -10.77 -2.69 25.04
CA HIS A 88 -11.05 -4.13 25.06
C HIS A 88 -12.55 -4.37 25.20
N THR A 89 -13.05 -5.41 24.54
CA THR A 89 -14.42 -5.92 24.67
C THR A 89 -14.37 -7.42 24.95
N ILE A 90 -15.35 -7.90 25.73
CA ILE A 90 -15.62 -9.33 25.96
C ILE A 90 -17.03 -9.76 25.50
N ASN A 91 -17.76 -8.87 24.84
CA ASN A 91 -19.15 -9.11 24.41
C ASN A 91 -19.44 -8.66 22.97
N GLY A 92 -18.46 -8.81 22.09
CA GLY A 92 -18.58 -8.55 20.64
C GLY A 92 -18.62 -7.07 20.29
N GLY A 93 -18.28 -6.21 21.25
CA GLY A 93 -18.29 -4.76 21.11
C GLY A 93 -19.63 -4.11 21.45
N LEU A 94 -20.51 -4.82 22.16
CA LEU A 94 -21.67 -4.21 22.82
C LEU A 94 -21.23 -3.19 23.87
N SER A 95 -20.09 -3.45 24.54
CA SER A 95 -19.42 -2.49 25.40
C SER A 95 -17.91 -2.65 25.30
N TRP A 96 -17.21 -1.52 25.33
CA TRP A 96 -15.75 -1.44 25.28
C TRP A 96 -15.22 -0.73 26.54
N GLU A 97 -14.13 -1.24 27.09
CA GLU A 97 -13.47 -0.71 28.28
C GLU A 97 -12.04 -0.27 27.96
N LYS A 98 -11.56 0.81 28.59
CA LYS A 98 -10.18 1.28 28.42
C LYS A 98 -9.21 0.46 29.26
N GLN A 99 -8.05 0.18 28.70
CA GLN A 99 -6.90 -0.40 29.38
C GLN A 99 -5.76 0.63 29.43
N ASP A 100 -5.05 0.68 30.55
CA ASP A 100 -3.89 1.56 30.71
C ASP A 100 -2.66 0.92 30.05
N SER A 101 -2.17 1.55 28.98
CA SER A 101 -1.00 1.08 28.23
C SER A 101 0.33 1.48 28.88
N GLY A 102 0.32 2.47 29.78
CA GLY A 102 1.52 3.07 30.35
C GLY A 102 2.33 3.95 29.40
N VAL A 103 1.86 4.20 28.16
CA VAL A 103 2.54 5.03 27.15
C VAL A 103 1.59 6.08 26.55
N TYR A 104 2.16 7.13 25.95
CA TYR A 104 1.40 8.20 25.27
C TYR A 104 1.57 8.21 23.75
N ASP A 105 2.46 7.37 23.23
CA ASP A 105 2.79 7.29 21.82
C ASP A 105 1.66 6.67 20.98
N GLU A 106 1.79 6.74 19.67
CA GLU A 106 0.84 6.11 18.74
C GLU A 106 1.02 4.59 18.74
N LEU A 107 -0.08 3.85 18.90
CA LEU A 107 -0.12 2.39 18.83
C LEU A 107 -0.79 1.97 17.51
N TYR A 108 -0.12 1.15 16.70
CA TYR A 108 -0.55 0.84 15.32
C TYR A 108 -1.04 -0.59 15.14
N GLY A 109 -0.45 -1.55 15.86
CA GLY A 109 -0.75 -2.97 15.71
C GLY A 109 -1.03 -3.63 17.04
N VAL A 110 -1.99 -4.56 17.05
CA VAL A 110 -2.34 -5.38 18.22
C VAL A 110 -2.55 -6.83 17.77
N TYR A 111 -2.11 -7.78 18.58
CA TYR A 111 -2.29 -9.20 18.34
C TYR A 111 -2.33 -9.98 19.66
N PHE A 112 -3.29 -10.91 19.79
CA PHE A 112 -3.40 -11.82 20.92
C PHE A 112 -3.34 -13.26 20.43
N VAL A 113 -2.61 -14.12 21.14
CA VAL A 113 -2.60 -15.58 20.84
C VAL A 113 -3.69 -16.32 21.60
N ASP A 114 -4.13 -15.75 22.73
CA ASP A 114 -5.23 -16.21 23.56
C ASP A 114 -5.75 -15.01 24.39
N SER A 115 -6.76 -15.23 25.25
CA SER A 115 -7.36 -14.17 26.08
C SER A 115 -6.42 -13.48 27.09
N LYS A 116 -5.20 -13.99 27.30
CA LYS A 116 -4.25 -13.51 28.31
C LYS A 116 -3.00 -12.91 27.70
N HIS A 117 -2.47 -13.52 26.65
CA HIS A 117 -1.17 -13.17 26.07
C HIS A 117 -1.34 -12.34 24.80
N GLY A 118 -0.91 -11.08 24.87
CA GLY A 118 -1.06 -10.14 23.76
C GLY A 118 0.08 -9.15 23.65
N TRP A 119 0.28 -8.65 22.43
CA TRP A 119 1.30 -7.67 22.09
C TRP A 119 0.70 -6.50 21.34
N VAL A 120 1.20 -5.31 21.63
CA VAL A 120 0.87 -4.07 20.93
C VAL A 120 2.17 -3.42 20.47
N VAL A 121 2.16 -2.87 19.25
CA VAL A 121 3.32 -2.19 18.66
C VAL A 121 2.99 -0.80 18.17
N GLY A 122 3.97 0.10 18.21
CA GLY A 122 3.72 1.51 17.94
C GLY A 122 4.95 2.33 17.55
N GLN A 123 4.76 3.65 17.62
CA GLN A 123 5.77 4.67 17.37
C GLN A 123 6.96 4.52 18.34
N LEU A 124 8.13 5.02 17.94
CA LEU A 124 9.36 5.03 18.74
C LEU A 124 9.79 3.63 19.23
N GLY A 125 9.57 2.60 18.41
CA GLY A 125 9.96 1.25 18.75
C GLY A 125 9.16 0.60 19.86
N ASN A 126 7.98 1.14 20.21
CA ASN A 126 7.16 0.62 21.29
C ASN A 126 6.70 -0.80 21.00
N ILE A 127 6.96 -1.69 21.95
CA ILE A 127 6.38 -3.04 22.05
C ILE A 127 5.84 -3.16 23.47
N LEU A 128 4.54 -3.39 23.62
CA LEU A 128 3.90 -3.67 24.89
C LEU A 128 3.47 -5.14 24.91
N HIS A 129 3.59 -5.80 26.05
CA HIS A 129 3.17 -7.18 26.25
C HIS A 129 2.29 -7.29 27.50
N THR A 130 1.28 -8.14 27.45
CA THR A 130 0.43 -8.50 28.58
C THR A 130 0.38 -10.01 28.77
N GLU A 131 0.30 -10.46 30.02
CA GLU A 131 0.08 -11.86 30.42
C GLU A 131 -1.28 -12.06 31.11
N ASP A 132 -2.10 -11.02 31.20
CA ASP A 132 -3.36 -11.00 31.96
C ASP A 132 -4.56 -10.40 31.19
N GLY A 133 -4.46 -10.37 29.86
CA GLY A 133 -5.54 -9.90 28.97
C GLY A 133 -5.59 -8.38 28.82
N GLY A 134 -4.51 -7.69 29.20
CA GLY A 134 -4.37 -6.24 29.15
C GLY A 134 -4.84 -5.52 30.41
N LYS A 135 -4.98 -6.23 31.54
CA LYS A 135 -5.13 -5.57 32.85
C LYS A 135 -3.83 -4.86 33.23
N THR A 136 -2.69 -5.44 32.85
CA THR A 136 -1.38 -4.81 32.91
C THR A 136 -0.64 -4.96 31.58
N TRP A 137 0.05 -3.89 31.18
CA TRP A 137 0.90 -3.84 29.99
C TRP A 137 2.34 -3.52 30.41
N VAL A 138 3.29 -4.29 29.90
CA VAL A 138 4.72 -4.13 30.18
C VAL A 138 5.46 -3.81 28.87
N GLN A 139 6.21 -2.71 28.86
CA GLN A 139 7.02 -2.33 27.70
C GLN A 139 8.24 -3.25 27.56
N GLN A 140 8.46 -3.75 26.35
CA GLN A 140 9.59 -4.58 25.96
C GLN A 140 10.59 -3.78 25.12
N LYS A 141 11.88 -4.07 25.29
CA LYS A 141 12.94 -3.39 24.54
C LYS A 141 13.05 -3.97 23.13
N SER A 142 12.63 -3.20 22.13
CA SER A 142 12.70 -3.57 20.71
C SER A 142 14.12 -3.48 20.12
N GLY A 143 14.97 -2.61 20.68
CA GLY A 143 16.32 -2.35 20.15
C GLY A 143 16.35 -1.36 18.98
N THR A 144 15.26 -0.66 18.70
CA THR A 144 15.18 0.39 17.67
C THR A 144 14.22 1.48 18.10
N ASP A 145 14.40 2.70 17.57
CA ASP A 145 13.46 3.81 17.76
C ASP A 145 12.55 4.02 16.53
N LEU A 146 12.60 3.12 15.55
CA LEU A 146 11.76 3.17 14.35
C LEU A 146 10.33 2.73 14.68
N SER A 147 9.35 3.30 13.99
CA SER A 147 7.95 2.94 14.19
C SER A 147 7.69 1.49 13.80
N LEU A 148 6.96 0.77 14.64
CA LEU A 148 6.59 -0.62 14.44
C LEU A 148 5.11 -0.69 14.05
N ARG A 149 4.81 -1.24 12.86
CA ARG A 149 3.49 -1.11 12.21
C ARG A 149 2.59 -2.31 12.47
N LYS A 150 3.14 -3.52 12.43
CA LYS A 150 2.39 -4.77 12.61
C LYS A 150 3.14 -5.77 13.47
N VAL A 151 2.37 -6.55 14.22
CA VAL A 151 2.85 -7.62 15.09
C VAL A 151 2.01 -8.87 14.87
N HIS A 152 2.65 -10.03 14.95
CA HIS A 152 1.98 -11.31 14.89
C HIS A 152 2.79 -12.34 15.67
N PHE A 153 2.08 -13.21 16.40
CA PHE A 153 2.66 -14.30 17.16
C PHE A 153 2.11 -15.65 16.68
N ALA A 154 3.00 -16.61 16.46
CA ALA A 154 2.62 -17.98 16.12
C ALA A 154 2.15 -18.75 17.35
N ASN A 155 2.69 -18.39 18.52
CA ASN A 155 2.36 -18.91 19.84
C ASN A 155 2.83 -17.90 20.90
N THR A 156 2.69 -18.21 22.18
CA THR A 156 3.07 -17.31 23.28
C THR A 156 4.56 -16.93 23.34
N ARG A 157 5.44 -17.57 22.55
CA ARG A 157 6.89 -17.36 22.58
C ARG A 157 7.46 -16.79 21.29
N VAL A 158 6.94 -17.22 20.15
CA VAL A 158 7.52 -16.93 18.82
C VAL A 158 6.69 -15.86 18.13
N GLY A 159 7.32 -14.72 17.85
CA GLY A 159 6.66 -13.56 17.25
C GLY A 159 7.54 -12.80 16.27
N LEU A 160 6.87 -12.03 15.42
CA LEU A 160 7.47 -11.14 14.44
C LEU A 160 6.80 -9.76 14.54
N VAL A 161 7.62 -8.72 14.40
CA VAL A 161 7.19 -7.34 14.19
C VAL A 161 7.76 -6.82 12.88
N ALA A 162 6.95 -6.09 12.13
CA ALA A 162 7.37 -5.35 10.94
C ALA A 162 7.11 -3.85 11.12
N GLY A 163 7.98 -3.01 10.55
CA GLY A 163 7.88 -1.56 10.70
C GLY A 163 8.66 -0.75 9.65
N ASP A 164 8.88 0.52 9.98
CA ASP A 164 9.49 1.51 9.09
C ASP A 164 10.94 1.15 8.75
N LYS A 165 11.42 1.64 7.61
CA LYS A 165 12.77 1.40 7.06
C LYS A 165 13.15 -0.08 6.98
N GLY A 166 12.21 -0.91 6.54
CA GLY A 166 12.39 -2.35 6.39
C GLY A 166 12.64 -3.08 7.71
N THR A 167 12.21 -2.51 8.85
CA THR A 167 12.45 -3.12 10.16
C THR A 167 11.68 -4.42 10.29
N LEU A 168 12.41 -5.52 10.54
CA LEU A 168 11.87 -6.81 10.94
C LEU A 168 12.52 -7.22 12.26
N LEU A 169 11.70 -7.47 13.28
CA LEU A 169 12.15 -7.97 14.58
C LEU A 169 11.53 -9.34 14.83
N VAL A 170 12.34 -10.30 15.27
CA VAL A 170 11.88 -11.64 15.68
C VAL A 170 12.17 -11.88 17.15
N THR A 171 11.31 -12.67 17.78
CA THR A 171 11.53 -13.21 19.12
C THR A 171 11.17 -14.68 19.17
N SER A 172 11.83 -15.43 20.06
CA SER A 172 11.52 -16.83 20.41
C SER A 172 11.30 -17.02 21.92
N ASP A 173 11.27 -15.94 22.68
CA ASP A 173 11.19 -15.92 24.14
C ASP A 173 10.11 -14.98 24.69
N ALA A 174 9.02 -14.82 23.94
CA ALA A 174 7.87 -13.94 24.24
C ALA A 174 8.20 -12.45 24.22
N GLY A 175 9.28 -12.06 23.54
CA GLY A 175 9.74 -10.68 23.44
C GLY A 175 10.60 -10.21 24.62
N LYS A 176 11.13 -11.15 25.43
CA LYS A 176 12.21 -10.82 26.38
C LYS A 176 13.45 -10.34 25.64
N THR A 177 13.71 -10.92 24.47
CA THR A 177 14.68 -10.44 23.49
C THR A 177 14.08 -10.33 22.10
N TRP A 178 14.42 -9.23 21.41
CA TRP A 178 14.05 -8.97 20.02
C TRP A 178 15.31 -8.87 19.18
N THR A 179 15.37 -9.65 18.11
CA THR A 179 16.50 -9.66 17.17
C THR A 179 16.07 -9.04 15.85
N LYS A 180 16.79 -8.02 15.39
CA LYS A 180 16.57 -7.45 14.06
C LYS A 180 17.05 -8.43 12.98
N LYS A 181 16.21 -8.69 11.99
CA LYS A 181 16.55 -9.45 10.78
C LYS A 181 16.68 -8.50 9.61
N ASP A 182 17.60 -8.82 8.71
CA ASP A 182 17.71 -8.11 7.43
C ASP A 182 16.50 -8.47 6.56
N SER A 183 15.80 -7.45 6.07
CA SER A 183 14.64 -7.58 5.20
C SER A 183 15.02 -7.46 3.72
N GLY A 184 16.24 -7.02 3.39
CA GLY A 184 16.66 -6.72 2.02
C GLY A 184 16.05 -5.45 1.44
N THR A 185 15.38 -4.62 2.25
CA THR A 185 14.77 -3.36 1.83
C THR A 185 14.88 -2.28 2.90
N GLU A 186 14.88 -1.02 2.49
CA GLU A 186 14.72 0.14 3.39
C GLU A 186 13.33 0.76 3.30
N LYS A 187 12.39 0.09 2.62
CA LYS A 187 10.99 0.53 2.48
C LYS A 187 10.17 0.17 3.71
N ASP A 188 9.21 1.01 4.05
CA ASP A 188 8.34 0.78 5.21
C ASP A 188 7.48 -0.46 5.01
N LEU A 189 7.42 -1.34 6.01
CA LEU A 189 6.60 -2.54 5.99
C LEU A 189 5.31 -2.31 6.81
N TYR A 190 4.17 -2.38 6.14
CA TYR A 190 2.86 -2.03 6.72
C TYR A 190 2.00 -3.24 7.08
N GLY A 191 2.24 -4.38 6.45
CA GLY A 191 1.42 -5.58 6.58
C GLY A 191 2.28 -6.82 6.77
N ILE A 192 1.78 -7.77 7.55
CA ILE A 192 2.30 -9.14 7.61
C ILE A 192 1.15 -10.13 7.53
N SER A 193 1.36 -11.27 6.89
CA SER A 193 0.39 -12.35 6.79
C SER A 193 1.10 -13.71 6.75
N PHE A 194 0.42 -14.76 7.20
CA PHE A 194 0.92 -16.13 7.21
C PHE A 194 0.07 -17.02 6.31
N THR A 195 0.70 -17.94 5.59
CA THR A 195 0.02 -19.05 4.94
C THR A 195 0.91 -20.30 4.96
N GLY A 196 0.43 -21.37 5.58
CA GLY A 196 1.23 -22.58 5.83
C GLY A 196 2.50 -22.26 6.61
N ASN A 197 3.65 -22.69 6.08
CA ASN A 197 4.97 -22.42 6.62
C ASN A 197 5.60 -21.12 6.07
N SER A 198 4.82 -20.20 5.54
CA SER A 198 5.37 -18.98 4.93
C SER A 198 4.79 -17.72 5.55
N LEU A 199 5.66 -16.79 5.90
CA LEU A 199 5.33 -15.42 6.27
C LEU A 199 5.51 -14.53 5.05
N PHE A 200 4.57 -13.62 4.83
CA PHE A 200 4.68 -12.53 3.88
C PHE A 200 4.67 -11.20 4.62
N ALA A 201 5.57 -10.28 4.27
CA ALA A 201 5.55 -8.89 4.69
C ALA A 201 5.37 -8.01 3.46
N VAL A 202 4.49 -7.01 3.54
CA VAL A 202 4.20 -6.08 2.45
C VAL A 202 4.38 -4.64 2.87
N GLY A 203 4.81 -3.79 1.94
CA GLY A 203 5.25 -2.44 2.27
C GLY A 203 5.16 -1.42 1.14
N GLU A 204 5.67 -0.24 1.42
CA GLU A 204 5.79 0.91 0.52
C GLU A 204 6.37 0.47 -0.85
N GLY A 205 5.76 0.95 -1.94
CA GLY A 205 6.20 0.62 -3.30
C GLY A 205 5.85 -0.80 -3.76
N GLY A 206 4.95 -1.51 -3.06
CA GLY A 206 4.52 -2.87 -3.45
C GLY A 206 5.53 -3.96 -3.09
N VAL A 207 6.50 -3.65 -2.22
CA VAL A 207 7.45 -4.63 -1.68
C VAL A 207 6.68 -5.79 -1.08
N THR A 208 7.05 -7.01 -1.45
CA THR A 208 6.55 -8.25 -0.85
C THR A 208 7.73 -9.14 -0.54
N ILE A 209 7.96 -9.41 0.73
CA ILE A 209 9.02 -10.28 1.21
C ILE A 209 8.36 -11.56 1.72
N LYS A 210 8.88 -12.72 1.33
CA LYS A 210 8.44 -14.01 1.86
C LYS A 210 9.57 -14.60 2.71
N TYR A 211 9.20 -15.15 3.85
CA TYR A 211 10.06 -16.03 4.64
C TYR A 211 9.43 -17.41 4.64
N THR A 212 10.14 -18.38 4.08
CA THR A 212 9.75 -19.79 4.14
C THR A 212 10.39 -20.38 5.38
N VAL A 213 9.55 -20.84 6.31
CA VAL A 213 10.00 -21.42 7.58
C VAL A 213 10.06 -22.93 7.44
N ASP A 214 11.16 -23.44 6.89
CA ASP A 214 11.40 -24.88 6.82
C ASP A 214 11.52 -25.50 8.23
N SER A 215 11.79 -24.68 9.26
CA SER A 215 12.01 -25.09 10.65
C SER A 215 10.82 -24.92 11.62
N LEU A 216 9.67 -24.39 11.20
CA LEU A 216 8.44 -24.42 12.01
C LEU A 216 7.63 -25.72 11.80
N GLY A 217 8.01 -26.53 10.81
CA GLY A 217 7.27 -27.73 10.39
C GLY A 217 7.58 -29.03 11.12
N SER A 218 8.70 -29.11 11.85
CA SER A 218 9.09 -30.32 12.60
C SER A 218 8.91 -30.19 14.11
N ASN A 219 9.10 -29.00 14.69
CA ASN A 219 9.07 -28.83 16.15
C ASN A 219 7.74 -28.29 16.73
N VAL A 220 6.77 -27.85 15.92
CA VAL A 220 5.51 -27.31 16.48
C VAL A 220 4.58 -28.43 16.99
N LYS A 221 4.61 -29.63 16.42
CA LYS A 221 3.83 -30.78 16.95
C LYS A 221 4.43 -31.38 18.22
N ASP A 222 5.75 -31.34 18.36
CA ASP A 222 6.45 -31.90 19.52
C ASP A 222 6.51 -30.93 20.72
N LEU A 223 6.29 -29.63 20.49
CA LEU A 223 6.10 -28.62 21.56
C LEU A 223 4.71 -28.69 22.24
N VAL A 224 3.75 -29.44 21.67
CA VAL A 224 2.41 -29.66 22.26
C VAL A 224 2.36 -30.94 23.11
N ALA A 225 3.38 -31.80 23.04
CA ALA A 225 3.38 -33.11 23.68
C ALA A 225 4.19 -33.22 24.99
N SER A 226 4.90 -32.17 25.43
CA SER A 226 5.76 -32.24 26.62
C SER A 226 5.23 -31.50 27.85
N GLU A 227 3.92 -31.55 28.09
CA GLU A 227 3.39 -31.39 29.45
C GLU A 227 2.90 -32.74 29.99
N LYS A 228 3.84 -33.58 30.45
CA LYS A 228 3.62 -34.43 31.63
C LYS A 228 4.90 -35.10 32.15
N LYS A 229 5.18 -34.74 33.41
CA LYS A 229 5.97 -35.41 34.46
C LYS A 229 7.49 -35.16 34.55
N THR A 230 7.80 -34.60 35.70
CA THR A 230 9.03 -34.50 36.50
C THR A 230 9.82 -35.81 36.62
N GLU A 231 11.15 -35.76 36.45
CA GLU A 231 12.16 -36.25 37.41
C GLU A 231 13.60 -35.87 36.99
N ILE A 232 14.49 -35.82 37.97
CA ILE A 232 15.83 -35.21 37.97
C ILE A 232 16.87 -36.17 37.35
N ALA A 233 17.72 -35.70 36.44
CA ALA A 233 19.01 -36.33 36.14
C ALA A 233 20.03 -35.32 35.57
N GLU A 234 21.30 -35.53 35.90
CA GLU A 234 22.46 -34.65 35.71
C GLU A 234 22.79 -34.33 34.24
N ALA A 235 23.33 -33.12 34.05
CA ALA A 235 23.66 -32.52 32.76
C ALA A 235 24.88 -33.14 32.08
N THR A 236 24.68 -33.65 30.87
CA THR A 236 25.71 -33.68 29.81
C THR A 236 25.41 -32.55 28.82
N PRO A 237 26.43 -31.85 28.28
CA PRO A 237 26.18 -30.79 27.31
C PRO A 237 25.65 -31.41 26.01
N GLU A 238 24.45 -30.96 25.59
CA GLU A 238 23.87 -31.29 24.29
C GLU A 238 24.82 -30.81 23.16
N PRO A 239 24.94 -31.57 22.05
CA PRO A 239 25.77 -31.15 20.93
C PRO A 239 25.17 -29.90 20.26
N GLU A 240 26.00 -28.88 20.04
CA GLU A 240 25.64 -27.71 19.23
C GLU A 240 25.18 -28.18 17.84
N ILE A 241 23.90 -27.98 17.55
CA ILE A 241 23.35 -28.16 16.20
C ILE A 241 23.82 -26.97 15.35
N PRO A 242 24.55 -27.18 14.24
CA PRO A 242 24.95 -26.09 13.35
C PRO A 242 23.70 -25.46 12.71
N ILE A 243 23.51 -24.16 12.91
CA ILE A 243 22.43 -23.41 12.27
C ILE A 243 22.80 -23.19 10.80
N GLU A 244 22.25 -24.01 9.90
CA GLU A 244 22.35 -23.79 8.45
C GLU A 244 21.52 -22.56 8.04
N ARG A 245 22.23 -21.43 7.87
CA ARG A 245 21.89 -20.19 7.15
C ARG A 245 20.40 -19.95 6.81
N ASP A 246 19.71 -19.28 7.72
CA ASP A 246 18.48 -18.50 7.46
C ASP A 246 18.71 -17.49 6.30
N VAL A 247 18.14 -17.72 5.12
CA VAL A 247 18.13 -16.71 4.04
C VAL A 247 16.69 -16.35 3.72
N TRP A 248 16.37 -15.06 3.83
CA TRP A 248 15.13 -14.49 3.33
C TRP A 248 15.18 -14.50 1.80
N GLU A 249 14.25 -15.22 1.16
CA GLU A 249 14.16 -15.23 -0.29
C GLU A 249 13.22 -14.13 -0.76
N ILE A 250 13.76 -13.19 -1.53
CA ILE A 250 12.98 -12.20 -2.25
C ILE A 250 12.18 -12.92 -3.34
N VAL A 251 10.89 -13.18 -3.06
CA VAL A 251 9.97 -13.78 -4.05
C VAL A 251 9.62 -12.79 -5.15
N ARG A 252 9.62 -11.49 -4.84
CA ARG A 252 9.47 -10.41 -5.81
C ARG A 252 10.03 -9.10 -5.26
N GLN A 253 11.19 -8.71 -5.75
CA GLN A 253 11.67 -7.32 -5.70
C GLN A 253 11.82 -6.89 -7.14
N PRO A 254 10.95 -6.00 -7.65
CA PRO A 254 11.34 -5.25 -8.84
C PRO A 254 12.64 -4.53 -8.46
N ASN A 255 13.73 -4.70 -9.23
CA ASN A 255 15.02 -4.05 -8.98
C ASN A 255 14.97 -2.52 -9.21
N TRP A 256 13.80 -1.91 -9.08
CA TRP A 256 13.49 -0.57 -9.52
C TRP A 256 13.17 0.29 -8.30
N THR A 257 14.07 1.21 -8.00
CA THR A 257 13.93 2.22 -6.93
C THR A 257 13.26 3.49 -7.47
N THR A 258 12.28 3.36 -8.36
CA THR A 258 11.65 4.49 -9.05
C THR A 258 10.24 4.75 -8.52
N ASN A 259 9.80 6.01 -8.59
CA ASN A 259 8.40 6.37 -8.41
C ASN A 259 7.71 6.32 -9.76
N PHE A 260 6.71 5.45 -9.91
CA PHE A 260 5.88 5.42 -11.11
C PHE A 260 4.85 6.56 -11.07
N ASN A 261 4.70 7.25 -12.19
CA ASN A 261 3.80 8.39 -12.35
C ASN A 261 2.52 8.03 -13.11
N ASP A 262 2.56 7.05 -14.01
CA ASP A 262 1.40 6.63 -14.79
C ASP A 262 1.53 5.17 -15.27
N ILE A 263 0.39 4.57 -15.59
CA ILE A 263 0.25 3.19 -16.04
C ILE A 263 -0.85 3.08 -17.10
N TYR A 264 -0.61 2.31 -18.14
CA TYR A 264 -1.55 2.12 -19.24
C TYR A 264 -1.63 0.65 -19.65
N PHE A 265 -2.84 0.10 -19.72
CA PHE A 265 -3.11 -1.24 -20.23
C PHE A 265 -3.94 -1.12 -21.51
N ILE A 266 -3.51 -1.82 -22.57
CA ILE A 266 -4.29 -1.89 -23.83
C ILE A 266 -5.30 -3.05 -23.80
N ASP A 267 -5.01 -4.06 -22.98
CA ASP A 267 -5.90 -5.18 -22.66
C ASP A 267 -5.57 -5.74 -21.25
N GLU A 268 -6.21 -6.84 -20.86
CA GLU A 268 -6.03 -7.45 -19.53
C GLU A 268 -4.62 -7.99 -19.24
N ASN A 269 -3.80 -8.19 -20.28
CA ASN A 269 -2.48 -8.81 -20.19
C ASN A 269 -1.35 -7.81 -20.48
N ASN A 270 -1.55 -6.91 -21.45
CA ASN A 270 -0.52 -6.05 -22.00
C ASN A 270 -0.60 -4.64 -21.41
N GLY A 271 0.43 -4.24 -20.66
CA GLY A 271 0.49 -2.93 -20.03
C GLY A 271 1.90 -2.37 -19.88
N TRP A 272 1.97 -1.07 -19.63
CA TRP A 272 3.21 -0.31 -19.45
C TRP A 272 3.07 0.67 -18.29
N ALA A 273 4.16 0.89 -17.55
CA ALA A 273 4.24 1.94 -16.53
C ALA A 273 5.49 2.78 -16.73
N VAL A 274 5.41 4.06 -16.34
CA VAL A 274 6.50 5.04 -16.49
C VAL A 274 6.74 5.80 -15.20
N GLY A 275 7.98 6.23 -14.98
CA GLY A 275 8.36 6.85 -13.71
C GLY A 275 9.61 7.72 -13.77
N SER A 276 10.15 7.99 -12.59
CA SER A 276 11.40 8.73 -12.38
C SER A 276 12.60 8.08 -13.10
N ASP A 277 13.63 8.89 -13.35
CA ASP A 277 14.90 8.48 -13.93
C ASP A 277 14.79 7.80 -15.31
N GLY A 278 13.77 8.18 -16.10
CA GLY A 278 13.54 7.62 -17.42
C GLY A 278 13.03 6.18 -17.40
N CYS A 279 12.51 5.69 -16.27
CA CYS A 279 12.07 4.31 -16.15
C CYS A 279 10.81 4.04 -16.99
N ILE A 280 10.87 3.03 -17.84
CA ILE A 280 9.72 2.47 -18.57
C ILE A 280 9.74 0.97 -18.38
N VAL A 281 8.57 0.40 -18.10
CA VAL A 281 8.42 -1.01 -17.78
C VAL A 281 7.17 -1.54 -18.45
N SER A 282 7.20 -2.80 -18.87
CA SER A 282 6.10 -3.45 -19.61
C SER A 282 5.76 -4.81 -19.02
N THR A 283 4.50 -5.22 -19.16
CA THR A 283 3.99 -6.53 -18.78
C THR A 283 3.19 -7.11 -19.94
N ILE A 284 3.18 -8.44 -20.04
CA ILE A 284 2.40 -9.23 -21.01
C ILE A 284 1.52 -10.28 -20.31
N ASP A 285 1.44 -10.23 -18.98
CA ASP A 285 0.76 -11.22 -18.14
C ASP A 285 -0.14 -10.58 -17.07
N GLY A 286 -0.59 -9.35 -17.32
CA GLY A 286 -1.51 -8.61 -16.45
C GLY A 286 -0.84 -8.05 -15.21
N GLY A 287 0.47 -7.79 -15.28
CA GLY A 287 1.25 -7.18 -14.20
C GLY A 287 1.81 -8.17 -13.18
N LYS A 288 1.75 -9.48 -13.46
CA LYS A 288 2.39 -10.52 -12.62
C LYS A 288 3.91 -10.40 -12.73
N THR A 289 4.43 -10.22 -13.94
CA THR A 289 5.84 -9.92 -14.20
C THR A 289 5.98 -8.64 -15.03
N TRP A 290 7.10 -7.94 -14.82
CA TRP A 290 7.40 -6.70 -15.53
C TRP A 290 8.83 -6.70 -16.07
N LYS A 291 9.01 -6.22 -17.29
CA LYS A 291 10.28 -6.10 -17.99
C LYS A 291 10.62 -4.63 -18.25
N GLN A 292 11.82 -4.21 -17.85
CA GLN A 292 12.32 -2.86 -18.09
C GLN A 292 12.62 -2.63 -19.57
N GLN A 293 12.29 -1.44 -20.05
CA GLN A 293 12.55 -0.96 -21.40
C GLN A 293 13.54 0.21 -21.35
N VAL A 294 14.35 0.35 -22.41
CA VAL A 294 15.35 1.42 -22.51
C VAL A 294 14.70 2.65 -23.14
N SER A 295 14.48 3.69 -22.33
CA SER A 295 13.84 4.94 -22.77
C SER A 295 14.77 5.89 -23.54
N GLY A 296 16.09 5.75 -23.35
CA GLY A 296 17.10 6.65 -23.93
C GLY A 296 17.23 8.00 -23.22
N THR A 297 16.62 8.17 -22.05
CA THR A 297 16.66 9.41 -21.25
C THR A 297 16.73 9.09 -19.77
N THR A 298 17.16 10.07 -18.97
CA THR A 298 17.11 10.02 -17.49
C THR A 298 16.09 10.99 -16.91
N LYS A 299 15.31 11.67 -17.76
CA LYS A 299 14.26 12.60 -17.32
C LYS A 299 13.08 11.82 -16.76
N THR A 300 12.41 12.38 -15.75
CA THR A 300 11.17 11.83 -15.21
C THR A 300 10.10 11.75 -16.29
N LEU A 301 9.51 10.57 -16.44
CA LEU A 301 8.42 10.29 -17.37
C LEU A 301 7.11 10.36 -16.60
N ARG A 302 6.16 11.15 -17.07
CA ARG A 302 4.97 11.57 -16.32
C ARG A 302 3.70 10.87 -16.75
N ASN A 303 3.47 10.69 -18.05
CA ASN A 303 2.26 10.05 -18.57
C ASN A 303 2.61 9.11 -19.72
N ILE A 304 1.79 8.09 -19.90
CA ILE A 304 1.94 7.07 -20.94
C ILE A 304 0.60 6.78 -21.61
N PHE A 305 0.63 6.68 -22.94
CA PHE A 305 -0.56 6.38 -23.74
C PHE A 305 -0.20 5.41 -24.87
N PHE A 306 -0.99 4.36 -25.04
CA PHE A 306 -0.88 3.47 -26.20
C PHE A 306 -2.17 3.50 -27.03
N HIS A 307 -2.03 3.70 -28.34
CA HIS A 307 -3.16 3.62 -29.27
C HIS A 307 -3.51 2.16 -29.59
N ASP A 308 -2.48 1.33 -29.74
CA ASP A 308 -2.55 -0.11 -29.96
C ASP A 308 -1.32 -0.79 -29.32
N GLN A 309 -1.20 -2.12 -29.43
CA GLN A 309 -0.09 -2.87 -28.82
C GLN A 309 1.33 -2.45 -29.27
N ASN A 310 1.46 -1.78 -30.40
CA ASN A 310 2.74 -1.40 -31.00
C ASN A 310 3.04 0.09 -30.82
N ASN A 311 2.02 0.94 -30.93
CA ASN A 311 2.18 2.38 -31.02
C ASN A 311 1.83 3.09 -29.71
N GLY A 312 2.85 3.69 -29.09
CA GLY A 312 2.70 4.36 -27.81
C GLY A 312 3.58 5.60 -27.67
N TRP A 313 3.13 6.53 -26.82
CA TRP A 313 3.82 7.78 -26.51
C TRP A 313 3.97 7.96 -25.01
N VAL A 314 5.06 8.60 -24.61
CA VAL A 314 5.36 8.97 -23.22
C VAL A 314 5.75 10.43 -23.16
N SER A 315 5.09 11.20 -22.30
CA SER A 315 5.43 12.60 -22.01
C SER A 315 6.14 12.71 -20.65
N GLY A 316 7.06 13.66 -20.52
CA GLY A 316 7.84 13.85 -19.30
C GLY A 316 8.48 15.23 -19.16
N ASP A 317 9.39 15.35 -18.20
CA ASP A 317 10.02 16.61 -17.83
C ASP A 317 10.93 17.18 -18.92
N ASN A 318 11.13 18.50 -18.91
CA ASN A 318 12.03 19.22 -19.82
C ASN A 318 11.73 19.00 -21.31
N GLY A 319 10.45 18.97 -21.69
CA GLY A 319 10.03 18.75 -23.08
C GLY A 319 10.19 17.31 -23.57
N THR A 320 10.46 16.34 -22.69
CA THR A 320 10.71 14.94 -23.07
C THR A 320 9.45 14.30 -23.64
N LEU A 321 9.51 13.87 -24.90
CA LEU A 321 8.47 13.08 -25.56
C LEU A 321 9.13 11.87 -26.21
N LEU A 322 8.62 10.68 -25.91
CA LEU A 322 9.07 9.42 -26.49
C LEU A 322 7.96 8.80 -27.32
N PHE A 323 8.35 8.09 -28.38
CA PHE A 323 7.46 7.30 -29.22
C PHE A 323 8.04 5.91 -29.46
N THR A 324 7.19 4.90 -29.39
CA THR A 324 7.48 3.53 -29.82
C THR A 324 6.51 3.09 -30.91
N LYS A 325 7.00 2.24 -31.81
CA LYS A 325 6.22 1.59 -32.88
C LYS A 325 6.26 0.06 -32.80
N ASP A 326 6.82 -0.48 -31.71
CA ASP A 326 7.09 -1.90 -31.51
C ASP A 326 6.80 -2.35 -30.07
N GLY A 327 5.86 -1.68 -29.38
CA GLY A 327 5.43 -2.08 -28.04
C GLY A 327 6.42 -1.70 -26.94
N GLY A 328 7.33 -0.77 -27.23
CA GLY A 328 8.38 -0.32 -26.32
C GLY A 328 9.64 -1.18 -26.34
N ASN A 329 9.79 -2.07 -27.34
CA ASN A 329 11.08 -2.71 -27.59
C ASN A 329 12.15 -1.67 -27.95
N THR A 330 11.75 -0.62 -28.68
CA THR A 330 12.54 0.59 -28.91
C THR A 330 11.73 1.85 -28.65
N TRP A 331 12.37 2.83 -28.02
CA TRP A 331 11.81 4.18 -27.78
C TRP A 331 12.65 5.23 -28.50
N THR A 332 11.98 6.16 -29.17
CA THR A 332 12.60 7.26 -29.93
C THR A 332 12.18 8.60 -29.34
N ILE A 333 13.14 9.49 -29.07
CA ILE A 333 12.85 10.84 -28.59
C ILE A 333 12.31 11.69 -29.74
N GLN A 334 11.12 12.26 -29.58
CA GLN A 334 10.51 13.19 -30.53
C GLN A 334 10.84 14.64 -30.16
N LYS A 335 11.03 15.49 -31.17
CA LYS A 335 11.33 16.91 -30.99
C LYS A 335 10.03 17.69 -30.72
N THR A 336 10.01 18.46 -29.62
CA THR A 336 8.84 19.22 -29.16
C THR A 336 9.05 20.74 -29.16
N ASP A 337 10.27 21.21 -29.46
CA ASP A 337 10.67 22.62 -29.51
C ASP A 337 10.34 23.44 -28.24
N THR A 338 10.15 22.76 -27.10
CA THR A 338 9.96 23.36 -25.79
C THR A 338 10.84 22.69 -24.73
N LYS A 339 11.08 23.40 -23.62
CA LYS A 339 11.67 22.86 -22.38
C LYS A 339 10.66 22.78 -21.24
N ASP A 340 9.41 23.20 -21.44
CA ASP A 340 8.35 23.02 -20.44
C ASP A 340 8.14 21.53 -20.18
N SER A 341 7.82 21.14 -18.94
CA SER A 341 7.40 19.78 -18.65
C SER A 341 6.10 19.46 -19.38
N LEU A 342 6.06 18.26 -19.96
CA LEU A 342 4.91 17.73 -20.69
C LEU A 342 4.07 16.88 -19.73
N GLY A 343 2.84 17.32 -19.53
CA GLY A 343 1.83 16.67 -18.69
C GLY A 343 1.00 15.67 -19.51
N ARG A 344 -0.32 15.74 -19.33
CA ARG A 344 -1.25 14.76 -19.89
C ARG A 344 -1.13 14.64 -21.40
N ILE A 345 -1.08 13.41 -21.91
CA ILE A 345 -1.01 13.08 -23.32
C ILE A 345 -2.26 12.32 -23.74
N PHE A 346 -2.82 12.68 -24.89
CA PHE A 346 -4.00 12.04 -25.46
C PHE A 346 -3.87 11.95 -26.97
N PHE A 347 -4.16 10.78 -27.55
CA PHE A 347 -4.33 10.63 -28.99
C PHE A 347 -5.72 10.11 -29.32
N LEU A 348 -6.37 10.78 -30.27
CA LEU A 348 -7.64 10.33 -30.84
C LEU A 348 -7.41 9.17 -31.82
N ASN A 349 -6.31 9.23 -32.56
CA ASN A 349 -5.89 8.24 -33.53
C ASN A 349 -4.38 8.39 -33.79
N MET A 350 -3.81 7.53 -34.64
CA MET A 350 -2.39 7.54 -35.01
C MET A 350 -1.87 8.86 -35.61
N GLN A 351 -2.74 9.80 -36.01
CA GLN A 351 -2.34 11.08 -36.59
C GLN A 351 -2.58 12.26 -35.63
N ASN A 352 -3.68 12.25 -34.88
CA ASN A 352 -4.15 13.39 -34.11
C ASN A 352 -3.92 13.16 -32.61
N GLY A 353 -3.07 14.02 -32.02
CA GLY A 353 -2.73 13.96 -30.60
C GLY A 353 -2.52 15.33 -29.99
N TRP A 354 -2.67 15.37 -28.67
CA TRP A 354 -2.54 16.56 -27.84
C TRP A 354 -1.71 16.25 -26.59
N ILE A 355 -0.93 17.23 -26.16
CA ILE A 355 -0.16 17.18 -24.91
C ILE A 355 -0.37 18.48 -24.15
N ALA A 356 -0.88 18.39 -22.93
CA ALA A 356 -0.93 19.51 -22.00
C ALA A 356 0.45 19.80 -21.43
N LYS A 357 0.83 21.08 -21.33
CA LYS A 357 2.07 21.51 -20.70
C LYS A 357 1.80 22.13 -19.33
N ASP A 358 2.81 22.12 -18.47
CA ASP A 358 2.68 22.62 -17.09
C ASP A 358 2.37 24.12 -17.01
N ASN A 359 2.68 24.88 -18.06
CA ASN A 359 2.38 26.31 -18.19
C ASN A 359 0.98 26.63 -18.75
N GLY A 360 0.12 25.63 -18.93
CA GLY A 360 -1.27 25.81 -19.39
C GLY A 360 -1.43 25.99 -20.90
N SER A 361 -0.35 25.84 -21.67
CA SER A 361 -0.40 25.74 -23.13
C SER A 361 -0.48 24.27 -23.59
N LEU A 362 -0.76 24.05 -24.87
CA LEU A 362 -1.02 22.73 -25.45
C LEU A 362 -0.13 22.49 -26.66
N LEU A 363 0.46 21.30 -26.79
CA LEU A 363 1.01 20.84 -28.07
C LEU A 363 -0.05 20.04 -28.81
N ARG A 364 -0.14 20.21 -30.13
CA ARG A 364 -0.99 19.39 -31.01
C ARG A 364 -0.19 18.84 -32.17
N THR A 365 -0.41 17.57 -32.50
CA THR A 365 0.08 16.95 -33.73
C THR A 365 -1.09 16.51 -34.61
N THR A 366 -0.87 16.53 -35.93
CA THR A 366 -1.77 15.97 -36.94
C THR A 366 -1.06 14.98 -37.86
N ASP A 367 0.18 14.59 -37.53
CA ASP A 367 1.04 13.71 -38.32
C ASP A 367 1.67 12.57 -37.49
N GLY A 368 1.06 12.25 -36.34
CA GLY A 368 1.49 11.16 -35.46
C GLY A 368 2.70 11.49 -34.60
N GLY A 369 2.87 12.77 -34.27
CA GLY A 369 3.94 13.29 -33.42
C GLY A 369 5.26 13.54 -34.16
N LYS A 370 5.26 13.54 -35.50
CA LYS A 370 6.45 13.96 -36.27
C LYS A 370 6.69 15.46 -36.13
N THR A 371 5.62 16.24 -36.09
CA THR A 371 5.64 17.67 -35.78
C THR A 371 4.57 18.00 -34.74
N TRP A 372 4.88 19.02 -33.92
CA TRP A 372 4.01 19.51 -32.85
C TRP A 372 3.86 21.02 -32.94
N ALA A 373 2.61 21.49 -33.05
CA ALA A 373 2.26 22.90 -32.98
C ALA A 373 1.95 23.30 -31.53
N ASN A 374 2.55 24.40 -31.07
CA ASN A 374 2.26 24.96 -29.75
C ASN A 374 1.08 25.94 -29.81
N TYR A 375 0.08 25.74 -28.96
CA TYR A 375 -1.08 26.61 -28.81
C TYR A 375 -1.14 27.18 -27.40
N GLU A 376 -1.02 28.50 -27.33
CA GLU A 376 -1.30 29.26 -26.11
C GLU A 376 -2.82 29.32 -25.91
N THR A 377 -3.32 28.65 -24.87
CA THR A 377 -4.76 28.54 -24.62
C THR A 377 -5.36 29.84 -24.07
N GLY A 378 -4.52 30.68 -23.45
CA GLY A 378 -4.90 31.96 -22.85
C GLY A 378 -5.84 31.85 -21.64
N PHE A 379 -6.19 30.64 -21.21
CA PHE A 379 -7.19 30.41 -20.16
C PHE A 379 -6.58 30.42 -18.75
N THR A 380 -5.46 29.73 -18.57
CA THR A 380 -4.78 29.61 -17.28
C THR A 380 -3.27 29.43 -17.49
N PRO A 381 -2.41 29.95 -16.60
CA PRO A 381 -0.98 29.66 -16.62
C PRO A 381 -0.62 28.34 -15.92
N ARG A 382 -1.62 27.56 -15.46
CA ARG A 382 -1.42 26.29 -14.74
C ARG A 382 -1.68 25.08 -15.64
N GLN A 383 -1.09 23.95 -15.27
CA GLN A 383 -1.25 22.68 -15.98
C GLN A 383 -2.72 22.25 -16.14
N PHE A 384 -3.02 21.58 -17.25
CA PHE A 384 -4.22 20.75 -17.34
C PHE A 384 -3.97 19.45 -16.59
N SER A 385 -4.87 19.11 -15.67
CA SER A 385 -4.84 17.86 -14.92
C SER A 385 -5.23 16.68 -15.80
N ASP A 386 -6.19 16.88 -16.71
CA ASP A 386 -6.58 15.88 -17.70
C ASP A 386 -7.10 16.55 -18.97
N ILE A 387 -7.00 15.85 -20.10
CA ILE A 387 -7.52 16.28 -21.39
C ILE A 387 -8.15 15.09 -22.11
N TYR A 388 -9.25 15.32 -22.80
CA TYR A 388 -9.93 14.30 -23.60
C TYR A 388 -10.54 14.93 -24.84
N PHE A 389 -10.34 14.31 -26.00
CA PHE A 389 -10.94 14.77 -27.25
C PHE A 389 -11.88 13.69 -27.81
N THR A 390 -13.08 14.13 -28.18
CA THR A 390 -14.10 13.27 -28.82
C THR A 390 -13.92 13.23 -30.34
N ASP A 391 -13.38 14.31 -30.91
CA ASP A 391 -12.95 14.40 -32.29
C ASP A 391 -11.81 15.43 -32.43
N ALA A 392 -11.38 15.73 -33.67
CA ALA A 392 -10.27 16.63 -33.94
C ALA A 392 -10.50 18.10 -33.52
N ASN A 393 -11.73 18.47 -33.19
CA ASN A 393 -12.15 19.82 -32.84
C ASN A 393 -12.72 19.91 -31.41
N ASN A 394 -13.47 18.90 -30.98
CA ASN A 394 -14.23 18.91 -29.73
C ASN A 394 -13.50 18.16 -28.61
N GLY A 395 -13.18 18.87 -27.52
CA GLY A 395 -12.49 18.31 -26.36
C GLY A 395 -12.86 18.95 -25.04
N LEU A 396 -12.56 18.24 -23.97
CA LEU A 396 -12.71 18.64 -22.58
C LEU A 396 -11.35 18.65 -21.90
N ALA A 397 -11.15 19.57 -20.96
CA ALA A 397 -9.99 19.58 -20.09
C ALA A 397 -10.39 19.94 -18.67
N VAL A 398 -9.67 19.39 -17.71
CA VAL A 398 -9.77 19.74 -16.30
C VAL A 398 -8.55 20.53 -15.93
N THR A 399 -8.72 21.70 -15.32
CA THR A 399 -7.61 22.55 -14.89
C THR A 399 -7.90 23.28 -13.59
N SER A 400 -6.86 23.84 -13.00
CA SER A 400 -6.97 24.80 -11.92
C SER A 400 -6.75 26.22 -12.44
N THR A 401 -7.56 27.16 -11.96
CA THR A 401 -7.40 28.58 -12.23
C THR A 401 -6.32 29.17 -11.31
N SER A 402 -5.80 30.35 -11.65
CA SER A 402 -4.81 31.07 -10.83
C SER A 402 -5.25 31.29 -9.38
N PHE A 403 -6.57 31.29 -9.11
CA PHE A 403 -7.17 31.49 -7.79
C PHE A 403 -7.49 30.18 -7.04
N GLY A 404 -7.06 29.03 -7.54
CA GLY A 404 -7.23 27.73 -6.86
C GLY A 404 -8.59 27.06 -7.05
N HIS A 405 -9.47 27.61 -7.88
CA HIS A 405 -10.70 26.92 -8.29
C HIS A 405 -10.42 25.94 -9.44
N SER A 406 -10.96 24.73 -9.36
CA SER A 406 -10.98 23.77 -10.46
C SER A 406 -12.06 24.14 -11.47
N ALA A 407 -11.75 24.01 -12.76
CA ALA A 407 -12.67 24.22 -13.86
C ALA A 407 -12.64 23.03 -14.82
N ILE A 408 -13.82 22.65 -15.31
CA ILE A 408 -13.96 21.86 -16.53
C ILE A 408 -14.15 22.87 -17.65
N ILE A 409 -13.36 22.74 -18.70
CA ILE A 409 -13.41 23.63 -19.85
C ILE A 409 -13.52 22.80 -21.13
N GLN A 410 -14.08 23.39 -22.16
CA GLN A 410 -14.32 22.79 -23.45
C GLN A 410 -13.67 23.59 -24.57
N THR A 411 -13.33 22.89 -25.65
CA THR A 411 -12.87 23.46 -26.92
C THR A 411 -13.69 22.87 -28.05
N ASN A 412 -13.90 23.67 -29.10
CA ASN A 412 -14.54 23.24 -30.35
C ASN A 412 -13.69 23.59 -31.59
N ASP A 413 -12.41 23.96 -31.39
CA ASP A 413 -11.45 24.29 -32.44
C ASP A 413 -10.15 23.48 -32.34
N GLY A 414 -10.21 22.36 -31.62
CA GLY A 414 -9.14 21.39 -31.47
C GLY A 414 -8.05 21.86 -30.52
N GLY A 415 -8.45 22.57 -29.47
CA GLY A 415 -7.60 22.96 -28.34
C GLY A 415 -6.89 24.30 -28.50
N ARG A 416 -7.27 25.14 -29.49
CA ARG A 416 -6.68 26.48 -29.64
C ARG A 416 -7.30 27.47 -28.66
N VAL A 417 -8.61 27.41 -28.49
CA VAL A 417 -9.34 28.22 -27.51
C VAL A 417 -10.16 27.32 -26.60
N TRP A 418 -10.14 27.64 -25.31
CA TRP A 418 -10.88 26.94 -24.27
C TRP A 418 -11.83 27.87 -23.54
N LYS A 419 -13.02 27.35 -23.20
CA LYS A 419 -14.09 28.10 -22.51
C LYS A 419 -14.69 27.23 -21.41
N PRO A 420 -15.20 27.81 -20.31
CA PRO A 420 -15.96 27.08 -19.30
C PRO A 420 -17.17 26.33 -19.84
#